data_AF-A0A9W4T1P7-F1
#
_entry.id   AF-A0A9W4T1P7-F1
#
_cell.length_a   1.000
_cell.length_b   1.000
_cell.length_c   1.000
_cell.angle_alpha   90.00
_cell.angle_beta   90.00
_cell.angle_gamma   90.00
#
_symmetry.space_group_name_H-M   'P 1'
#
loop_
_entity.id
_entity.type
_entity.pdbx_description
1 polymer ?
#
loop_
_entity_poly.entity_id
_entity_poly.type
_entity_poly.pdbx_seq_one_letter_code
_entity_poly.pdbx_strand_id
1 'polypeptide(L)' 'MSSELRNISSYVPLDNYYESFTYITGPDSTHNKYTLEISGNIIKNWHYRNETLMACFCELGLFGRWHWVDDTTALLYF' A
#
# COMPACT_ATOMS: atom_id res chain seq x y z
N MET A 1 32.49 13.68 -28.35
CA MET A 1 31.05 13.52 -28.02
C MET A 1 30.63 12.13 -28.45
N SER A 2 30.67 11.15 -27.55
CA SER A 2 30.34 9.77 -27.88
C SER A 2 28.82 9.62 -28.03
N SER A 3 28.44 8.92 -29.08
CA SER A 3 27.09 8.65 -29.55
C SER A 3 26.28 7.67 -28.67
N GLU A 4 26.63 7.52 -27.39
CA GLU A 4 26.08 6.48 -26.51
C GLU A 4 24.82 6.91 -25.73
N LEU A 5 24.40 8.17 -25.83
CA LEU A 5 23.21 8.68 -25.11
C LEU A 5 21.88 8.46 -25.87
N ARG A 6 21.87 7.79 -27.02
CA ARG A 6 20.67 7.68 -27.87
C ARG A 6 19.69 6.56 -27.50
N ASN A 7 19.84 5.89 -26.36
CA ASN A 7 18.98 4.75 -26.01
C ASN A 7 18.45 4.78 -24.57
N ILE A 8 18.04 5.94 -24.08
CA ILE A 8 17.16 6.03 -22.91
C ILE A 8 15.70 5.95 -23.43
N SER A 9 15.34 4.85 -24.10
CA SER A 9 14.00 4.66 -24.68
C SER A 9 13.07 3.81 -23.80
N SER A 10 13.36 3.65 -22.52
CA SER A 10 12.52 2.82 -21.63
C SER A 10 12.37 3.41 -20.23
N TYR A 11 12.33 4.74 -20.12
CA TYR A 11 11.78 5.34 -18.90
C TYR A 11 10.27 5.18 -18.96
N VAL A 12 9.76 4.07 -18.45
CA VAL A 12 8.33 3.88 -18.20
C VAL A 12 8.07 4.51 -16.84
N PRO A 13 7.31 5.61 -16.75
CA PRO A 13 6.89 6.14 -15.48
C PRO A 13 6.10 5.07 -14.74
N LEU A 14 6.48 4.76 -13.51
CA LEU A 14 5.74 3.83 -12.63
C LEU A 14 4.52 4.51 -12.01
N ASP A 15 4.08 5.63 -12.56
CA ASP A 15 2.89 6.34 -12.16
C ASP A 15 1.71 5.36 -12.28
N ASN A 16 1.09 5.04 -11.15
CA ASN A 16 -0.01 4.07 -11.00
C ASN A 16 0.38 2.58 -11.05
N TYR A 17 1.65 2.22 -11.21
CA TYR A 17 2.07 0.82 -11.03
C TYR A 17 1.79 0.31 -9.61
N TYR A 18 1.67 1.24 -8.65
CA TYR A 18 1.28 0.90 -7.30
C TYR A 18 -0.13 0.28 -7.23
N GLU A 19 -1.04 0.64 -8.13
CA GLU A 19 -2.41 0.10 -8.20
C GLU A 19 -2.43 -1.39 -8.57
N SER A 20 -1.32 -1.91 -9.11
CA SER A 20 -1.16 -3.33 -9.41
C SER A 20 -0.72 -4.17 -8.19
N PHE A 21 -0.38 -3.54 -7.05
CA PHE A 21 -0.02 -4.28 -5.83
C PHE A 21 -1.25 -4.62 -5.01
N THR A 22 -1.40 -5.88 -4.65
CA THR A 22 -2.51 -6.35 -3.83
C THR A 22 -2.50 -5.75 -2.41
N TYR A 23 -1.34 -5.34 -1.89
CA TYR A 23 -1.24 -4.76 -0.55
C TYR A 23 -0.19 -3.65 -0.49
N ILE A 24 -0.56 -2.50 0.05
CA ILE A 24 0.32 -1.33 0.23
C ILE A 24 0.26 -0.89 1.69
N THR A 25 1.37 -0.41 2.24
CA THR A 25 1.41 0.23 3.57
C THR A 25 1.75 1.71 3.47
N GLY A 26 1.12 2.52 4.32
CA GLY A 26 1.39 3.95 4.44
C GLY A 26 0.14 4.81 4.21
N PRO A 27 0.22 6.10 4.56
CA PRO A 27 -0.91 7.02 4.36
C PRO A 27 -1.18 7.22 2.87
N ASP A 28 -2.44 7.47 2.54
CA ASP A 28 -2.82 7.96 1.22
C ASP A 28 -2.82 9.50 1.21
N SER A 29 -1.97 10.09 0.37
CA SER A 29 -1.88 11.55 0.21
C SER A 29 -2.80 12.10 -0.88
N THR A 30 -3.38 11.24 -1.71
CA THR A 30 -4.31 11.62 -2.79
C THR A 30 -5.76 11.50 -2.33
N HIS A 31 -6.05 10.58 -1.42
CA HIS A 31 -7.38 10.38 -0.83
C HIS A 31 -7.51 10.98 0.57
N ASN A 32 -8.34 12.03 0.70
CA ASN A 32 -8.60 12.68 1.99
C ASN A 32 -9.54 11.87 2.92
N LYS A 33 -10.05 10.73 2.49
CA LYS A 33 -10.95 9.87 3.27
C LYS A 33 -10.52 8.41 3.17
N TYR A 34 -10.51 7.75 4.32
CA TYR A 34 -10.37 6.29 4.42
C TYR A 34 -11.71 5.61 4.12
N THR A 35 -11.66 4.39 3.61
CA THR A 35 -12.83 3.55 3.35
C THR A 35 -13.26 2.77 4.58
N LEU A 36 -12.28 2.28 5.36
CA LEU A 36 -12.53 1.52 6.58
C LEU A 36 -11.54 1.94 7.66
N GLU A 37 -12.02 2.02 8.90
CA GLU A 37 -11.21 2.16 10.11
C GLU A 37 -11.42 0.92 10.97
N ILE A 38 -10.32 0.34 11.44
CA ILE A 38 -10.32 -0.64 12.52
C ILE A 38 -9.66 -0.02 13.74
N SER A 39 -10.36 -0.05 14.88
CA SER A 39 -9.84 0.52 16.12
C SER A 39 -10.14 -0.36 17.34
N GLY A 40 -9.25 -0.31 18.32
CA GLY A 40 -9.42 -0.92 19.63
C GLY A 40 -8.24 -1.77 20.12
N ASN A 41 -8.29 -2.18 21.38
CA ASN A 41 -7.20 -2.94 22.02
C ASN A 41 -6.97 -4.33 21.41
N ILE A 42 -7.93 -4.87 20.65
CA ILE A 42 -7.82 -6.20 20.03
C ILE A 42 -6.71 -6.27 18.98
N ILE A 43 -6.43 -5.14 18.30
CA ILE A 43 -5.38 -5.07 17.26
C ILE A 43 -4.01 -4.66 17.81
N LYS A 44 -3.95 -4.21 19.07
CA LYS A 44 -2.72 -3.73 19.73
C LYS A 44 -1.59 -4.76 19.77
N ASN A 45 -1.95 -6.04 19.91
CA ASN A 45 -0.99 -7.12 20.10
C ASN A 45 -0.78 -7.96 18.83
N TRP A 46 -1.18 -7.46 17.65
CA TRP A 46 -0.92 -8.17 16.40
C TRP A 46 0.57 -8.09 16.06
N HIS A 47 1.32 -9.12 16.43
CA HIS A 47 2.77 -9.20 16.20
C HIS A 47 3.17 -9.12 14.72
N TYR A 48 2.33 -9.65 13.82
CA TYR A 48 2.55 -9.69 12.36
C TYR A 48 1.38 -9.04 11.62
N ARG A 49 1.03 -7.83 12.04
CA ARG A 49 -0.19 -7.13 11.60
C ARG A 49 -0.25 -6.91 10.10
N ASN A 50 0.87 -6.53 9.49
CA ASN A 50 0.91 -6.28 8.04
C ASN A 50 0.95 -7.58 7.26
N GLU A 51 1.71 -8.58 7.71
CA GLU A 51 1.85 -9.87 7.03
C GLU A 51 0.54 -10.64 7.01
N THR A 52 -0.21 -10.61 8.11
CA THR A 52 -1.53 -11.25 8.22
C THR A 52 -2.54 -10.60 7.28
N LEU A 53 -2.60 -9.27 7.25
CA LEU A 53 -3.49 -8.53 6.35
C LEU A 53 -3.08 -8.70 4.88
N MET A 54 -1.79 -8.62 4.58
CA MET A 54 -1.23 -8.84 3.26
C MET A 54 -1.60 -10.23 2.74
N ALA A 55 -1.39 -11.29 3.54
CA ALA A 55 -1.73 -12.64 3.14
C ALA A 55 -3.22 -12.78 2.78
N CYS A 56 -4.11 -12.16 3.56
CA CYS A 56 -5.54 -12.15 3.30
C CYS A 56 -5.88 -11.43 1.97
N PHE A 57 -5.31 -10.24 1.74
CA PHE A 57 -5.55 -9.47 0.51
C PHE A 57 -5.00 -10.20 -0.72
N CYS A 58 -3.79 -10.77 -0.61
CA CYS A 58 -3.17 -11.58 -1.66
C CYS A 58 -4.02 -12.79 -2.03
N GLU A 59 -4.48 -13.57 -1.04
CA GLU A 59 -5.30 -14.76 -1.27
C GLU A 59 -6.65 -14.43 -1.93
N LEU A 60 -7.24 -13.29 -1.55
CA LEU A 60 -8.53 -12.84 -2.08
C LEU A 60 -8.40 -12.01 -3.37
N GLY A 61 -7.18 -11.72 -3.84
CA GLY A 61 -6.93 -10.85 -4.99
C GLY A 61 -7.45 -9.42 -4.81
N LEU A 62 -7.48 -8.91 -3.58
CA LEU A 62 -8.01 -7.60 -3.24
C LEU A 62 -6.91 -6.54 -3.24
N PHE A 63 -7.16 -5.38 -3.83
CA PHE A 63 -6.28 -4.22 -3.68
C PHE A 63 -6.57 -3.49 -2.36
N GLY A 64 -5.55 -3.01 -1.66
CA GLY A 64 -5.77 -2.07 -0.56
C GLY A 64 -4.50 -1.46 0.02
N ARG A 65 -4.60 -0.21 0.45
CA ARG A 65 -3.56 0.52 1.18
C ARG A 65 -3.94 0.64 2.65
N TRP A 66 -3.09 0.13 3.53
CA TRP A 66 -3.27 0.19 4.98
C TRP A 66 -2.33 1.19 5.65
N HIS A 67 -2.88 2.03 6.52
CA HIS A 67 -2.13 3.01 7.30
C HIS A 67 -2.40 2.79 8.80
N TRP A 68 -1.37 2.40 9.54
CA TRP A 68 -1.41 2.36 11.00
C TRP A 68 -1.15 3.77 11.55
N VAL A 69 -2.16 4.36 12.16
CA VAL A 69 -2.04 5.69 12.80
C VAL A 69 -1.34 5.55 14.15
N ASP A 70 -1.69 4.51 14.89
CA ASP A 70 -1.08 4.11 16.15
C ASP A 70 -1.26 2.60 16.37
N ASP A 71 -0.88 2.09 17.54
CA ASP A 71 -0.98 0.66 17.84
C ASP A 71 -2.43 0.17 18.01
N THR A 72 -3.39 1.08 18.11
CA THR A 72 -4.81 0.77 18.32
C THR A 72 -5.70 1.15 17.15
N THR A 73 -5.15 1.76 16.09
CA THR A 73 -5.94 2.30 14.97
C THR A 73 -5.25 2.04 13.64
N ALA A 74 -5.98 1.45 12.69
CA ALA A 74 -5.56 1.30 11.30
C ALA A 74 -6.65 1.75 10.33
N LEU A 75 -6.23 2.39 9.24
CA LEU A 75 -7.09 2.91 8.17
C LEU A 75 -6.82 2.16 6.87
N LEU A 76 -7.87 1.84 6.13
CA LEU A 76 -7.81 1.25 4.79
C LEU A 76 -8.28 2.26 3.74
N TYR A 77 -7.52 2.36 2.65
CA TYR A 77 -7.80 3.13 1.45
C TYR A 77 -7.85 2.19 0.24
N PHE A 78 -8.74 2.48 -0.73
CA PHE A 78 -8.78 1.85 -2.05
C PHE A 78 -8.38 2.86 -3.14
#